data_AF-A0A425WK25-F1
#
_entry.id   AF-A0A425WK25-F1
#
_cell.length_a   1.000
_cell.length_b   1.000
_cell.length_c   1.000
_cell.angle_alpha   90.00
_cell.angle_beta   90.00
_cell.angle_gamma   90.00
#
_symmetry.space_group_name_H-M   'P 1'
#
loop_
_entity.id
_entity.type
_entity.pdbx_description
1 polymer ?
#
loop_
_entity_poly.entity_id
_entity_poly.type
_entity_poly.pdbx_seq_one_letter_code
_entity_poly.pdbx_strand_id
1 'polypeptide(L)' 'MIYLSQLLGNPVYDAKGENIGRVNDLGIATGEVFPRVTSLAIEGPSRTPFMLSWRKYVDTYNENEVR' A
#
# COMPACT_ATOMS: atom_id res chain seq x y z
N MET A 1 -15.58 -0.31 -1.37
CA MET A 1 -14.83 -0.87 -2.51
C MET A 1 -13.92 0.22 -3.01
N ILE A 2 -12.63 -0.05 -3.21
CA ILE A 2 -11.66 0.95 -3.68
C ILE A 2 -11.01 0.43 -4.97
N TYR A 3 -10.78 1.31 -5.92
CA TYR A 3 -10.03 0.98 -7.13
C TYR A 3 -8.54 1.20 -6.90
N LEU A 4 -7.69 0.39 -7.52
CA LEU A 4 -6.23 0.60 -7.47
C LEU A 4 -5.84 2.03 -7.89
N SER A 5 -6.49 2.57 -8.91
CA SER A 5 -6.26 3.93 -9.39
C SER A 5 -6.54 5.02 -8.34
N GLN A 6 -7.38 4.75 -7.34
CA GLN A 6 -7.64 5.67 -6.22
C GLN A 6 -6.62 5.51 -5.09
N LEU A 7 -5.83 4.44 -5.07
CA LEU A 7 -4.80 4.15 -4.09
C LEU A 7 -3.42 4.62 -4.53
N LEU A 8 -3.12 4.52 -5.83
CA LEU A 8 -1.83 4.90 -6.40
C LEU A 8 -1.49 6.36 -6.10
N GLY A 9 -0.28 6.59 -5.59
CA GLY A 9 0.23 7.92 -5.25
C GLY A 9 -0.18 8.43 -3.86
N ASN A 10 -1.11 7.75 -3.17
CA ASN A 10 -1.54 8.15 -1.84
C ASN A 10 -0.37 8.08 -0.84
N PRO A 11 -0.25 9.06 0.06
CA PRO A 11 0.69 8.99 1.16
C PRO A 11 0.40 7.78 2.05
N VAL A 12 1.48 7.15 2.50
CA VAL A 12 1.44 6.09 3.52
C VAL A 12 1.99 6.66 4.81
N TYR A 13 1.24 6.50 5.90
CA TYR A 13 1.63 6.94 7.24
C TYR A 13 1.87 5.73 8.14
N ASP A 14 2.82 5.84 9.05
CA ASP A 14 2.99 4.83 10.10
C ASP A 14 2.04 5.04 11.29
N ALA A 15 2.15 4.18 12.30
CA ALA A 15 1.35 4.26 13.52
C ALA A 15 1.57 5.54 14.35
N LYS A 16 2.65 6.29 14.10
CA LYS A 16 2.93 7.58 14.74
C LYS A 16 2.45 8.76 13.89
N GLY A 17 1.95 8.51 12.68
CA GLY A 17 1.55 9.54 11.72
C GLY A 17 2.70 10.10 10.89
N GLU A 18 3.87 9.46 10.89
CA GLU A 18 5.00 9.85 10.05
C GLU A 18 4.77 9.37 8.61
N ASN A 19 4.97 10.24 7.62
CA ASN A 19 4.87 9.85 6.21
C ASN A 19 6.09 9.01 5.82
N ILE A 20 5.85 7.75 5.44
CA ILE A 20 6.90 6.80 5.08
C ILE A 20 7.07 6.61 3.57
N GLY A 21 6.30 7.33 2.77
CA GLY A 21 6.34 7.25 1.31
C GLY A 21 4.97 7.36 0.67
N ARG A 22 4.87 6.86 -0.57
CA ARG A 22 3.62 6.82 -1.35
C ARG A 22 3.39 5.44 -1.90
N VAL A 23 2.13 5.08 -2.07
CA VAL A 23 1.74 3.84 -2.77
C VAL A 23 2.22 3.90 -4.21
N ASN A 24 3.05 2.93 -4.60
CA ASN A 24 3.53 2.76 -5.97
C ASN A 24 2.80 1.61 -6.69
N ASP A 25 2.50 0.51 -5.98
CA ASP A 25 1.82 -0.66 -6.54
C ASP A 25 1.30 -1.61 -5.43
N LEU A 26 0.69 -2.73 -5.82
CA LEU A 26 0.26 -3.82 -4.95
C LEU A 26 0.91 -5.15 -5.34
N GLY A 27 1.38 -5.90 -4.35
CA GLY A 27 1.67 -7.32 -4.52
C GLY A 27 0.38 -8.14 -4.46
N ILE A 28 0.24 -9.10 -5.37
CA ILE A 28 -0.89 -10.03 -5.42
C ILE A 28 -0.42 -11.48 -5.41
N ALA A 29 -1.23 -12.39 -4.85
CA ALA A 29 -1.01 -13.83 -4.97
C ALA A 29 -1.59 -14.32 -6.30
N THR A 30 -0.73 -14.59 -7.27
CA THR A 30 -1.13 -15.19 -8.56
C THR A 30 -1.40 -16.68 -8.37
N GLY A 31 -2.42 -17.21 -9.08
CA GLY A 31 -2.80 -18.64 -9.02
C GLY A 31 -4.18 -18.91 -8.42
N GLU A 32 -4.83 -17.92 -7.84
CA GLU A 32 -6.23 -17.99 -7.42
C GLU A 32 -7.15 -17.32 -8.45
N VAL A 33 -8.39 -17.82 -8.59
CA VAL A 33 -9.41 -17.19 -9.45
C VAL A 33 -9.70 -15.75 -9.00
N PHE A 34 -9.64 -15.51 -7.68
CA PHE A 34 -9.76 -14.19 -7.08
C PHE A 34 -8.47 -13.88 -6.32
N PRO A 35 -7.47 -13.29 -6.99
CA PRO A 35 -6.19 -13.01 -6.36
C PRO A 35 -6.36 -11.98 -5.25
N ARG A 36 -5.84 -12.32 -4.07
CA ARG A 36 -5.80 -11.41 -2.93
C ARG A 36 -4.56 -10.53 -2.95
N VAL A 37 -4.70 -9.33 -2.42
CA VAL A 37 -3.57 -8.43 -2.14
C VAL A 37 -2.74 -9.02 -0.99
N THR A 38 -1.43 -9.10 -1.19
CA THR A 38 -0.46 -9.65 -0.23
C THR A 38 0.42 -8.57 0.37
N SER A 39 0.75 -7.53 -0.41
CA SER A 39 1.63 -6.45 0.01
C SER A 39 1.31 -5.12 -0.65
N LEU A 40 1.74 -4.05 0.00
CA LEU A 40 1.79 -2.69 -0.53
C LEU A 40 3.22 -2.41 -0.98
N ALA A 41 3.41 -1.99 -2.22
CA ALA A 41 4.68 -1.47 -2.69
C ALA A 41 4.72 0.04 -2.44
N ILE A 42 5.72 0.50 -1.71
CA ILE A 42 5.85 1.89 -1.29
C ILE A 42 7.12 2.47 -1.89
N GLU A 43 7.00 3.62 -2.54
CA GLU A 43 8.15 4.45 -2.87
C GLU A 43 8.49 5.30 -1.64
N GLY A 44 9.61 4.98 -0.97
CA GLY A 44 10.08 5.72 0.19
C GLY A 44 10.63 7.11 -0.17
N PRO A 45 10.92 7.97 0.83
CA PRO A 45 11.33 9.36 0.62
C PRO A 45 12.59 9.53 -0.24
N SER A 46 13.51 8.55 -0.21
CA SER A 46 14.74 8.54 -1.02
C SER A 46 14.59 7.76 -2.34
N ARG A 47 13.37 7.62 -2.87
CA ARG A 47 13.03 6.79 -4.04
C ARG A 47 13.49 5.34 -3.93
N THR A 48 13.70 4.87 -2.70
CA THR A 48 14.05 3.47 -2.44
C THR A 48 12.74 2.71 -2.21
N PRO A 49 12.38 1.76 -3.09
CA PRO A 49 11.14 1.02 -2.92
C PRO A 49 11.26 0.00 -1.80
N PHE A 50 10.18 -0.20 -1.05
CA PHE A 50 10.06 -1.29 -0.08
C PHE A 50 8.65 -1.85 -0.04
N MET A 51 8.52 -3.08 0.46
CA MET A 51 7.26 -3.81 0.50
C MET A 51 6.78 -3.95 1.95
N LEU A 52 5.51 -3.65 2.20
CA LEU A 52 4.85 -3.96 3.47
C LEU A 52 3.81 -5.05 3.29
N SER A 53 3.75 -6.00 4.21
CA SER A 53 2.69 -7.01 4.21
C SER A 53 1.34 -6.34 4.46
N TRP A 54 0.42 -6.51 3.51
CA TRP A 54 -0.92 -5.92 3.58
C TRP A 54 -1.64 -6.37 4.85
N ARG A 55 -1.74 -7.69 5.05
CA ARG A 55 -2.46 -8.28 6.19
C ARG A 55 -1.87 -7.91 7.55
N LYS A 56 -0.56 -7.65 7.63
CA LYS A 56 0.12 -7.42 8.90
C LYS A 56 0.16 -5.94 9.30
N TYR A 57 0.25 -5.04 8.33
CA TYR A 57 0.59 -3.64 8.60
C TYR A 57 -0.41 -2.62 8.09
N VAL A 58 -1.28 -2.95 7.13
CA VAL A 58 -2.32 -2.01 6.68
C VAL A 58 -3.49 -2.10 7.63
N ASP A 59 -3.75 -1.00 8.36
CA ASP A 59 -4.86 -0.85 9.30
C ASP A 59 -6.06 -0.18 8.60
N THR A 60 -5.83 0.96 7.94
CA THR A 60 -6.88 1.68 7.21
C THR A 60 -6.41 2.18 5.86
N TYR A 61 -7.35 2.27 4.92
CA TYR A 61 -7.09 2.78 3.59
C TYR A 61 -8.34 3.46 3.01
N ASN A 62 -8.12 4.54 2.28
CA ASN A 62 -9.15 5.25 1.54
C ASN A 62 -8.55 5.93 0.29
N GLU A 63 -9.33 6.77 -0.37
CA GLU A 63 -8.94 7.46 -1.61
C GLU A 63 -7.86 8.53 -1.44
N ASN A 64 -7.49 8.85 -0.19
CA ASN A 64 -6.54 9.92 0.14
C ASN A 64 -5.29 9.42 0.88
N GLU A 65 -5.37 8.33 1.64
CA GLU A 65 -4.23 7.85 2.44
C GLU A 65 -4.29 6.35 2.77
N VAL A 66 -3.14 5.82 3.20
CA VAL A 66 -2.99 4.49 3.80
C VAL A 66 -2.29 4.62 5.16
N ARG A 67 -2.73 3.86 6.15
CA ARG A 67 -2.12 3.73 7.49
C ARG A 67 -1.84 2.28 7.81
#